data_AF-A0A1G4K9W8-F1
#
_entry.id   AF-A0A1G4K9W8-F1
#
_cell.length_a   1.000
_cell.length_b   1.000
_cell.length_c   1.000
_cell.angle_alpha   90.00
_cell.angle_beta   90.00
_cell.angle_gamma   90.00
#
_symmetry.space_group_name_H-M   'P 1'
#
loop_
_entity.id
_entity.type
_entity.pdbx_description
1 polymer ?
#
loop_
_entity_poly.entity_id
_entity_poly.type
_entity_poly.pdbx_seq_one_letter_code
_entity_poly.pdbx_strand_id
1 'polypeptide(L)'
;MSLLNEPSVDFHLKLNEQSFHIPNELLKNNVQKVQKLVERESRRLCGLFEELNFVVAGHDPSNCINKLNEIIKAVELLERKLEKRVNVEGELLKRIEYRFNYYKELEELKKNENRDGLISWYQRYTNLLIGDYLTRNNKVYDQELSLDNVDTIVRLKRKNTSPTASRSPVNAGLQFLRSQGLEHHLDYDILVTANQISKSLDVHHDLTLLVNWIKENQAYLTSKSSTLEFETRLQEYIELVKVQDYPAAIGCFQDHLIKFINTNFEELQLASGLLVFIKSFKGQRPQQTEVKNDAHNLKSKRGFCQYFFGVPSPRDPDANCRSSENESRTKASTNGDFVRYTRVLSDERWNILKRLFLQEYYSMYGISQHDPLLIYLSLGISTLKTKSCLLDRYSPAKGNDEIDKFFSIELNHSKCPVCSPEFAPIANDLPYAHHIQSNLFDNPVMLPNGNIYDSKKLKLLASKLASKKLYNLDQGQVVDPIDRNVYYEKDFVTMYPT
;
A
#
# COMPACT_ATOMS: atom_id res chain seq x y z
N MET A 1 41.63 -2.85 -5.99
CA MET A 1 40.21 -2.43 -5.96
C MET A 1 39.42 -3.58 -5.36
N SER A 2 39.10 -3.48 -4.08
CA SER A 2 38.39 -4.51 -3.33
C SER A 2 37.03 -4.75 -3.99
N LEU A 3 36.75 -6.04 -4.21
CA LEU A 3 35.46 -6.58 -4.65
C LEU A 3 34.31 -5.82 -3.98
N LEU A 4 33.25 -5.53 -4.75
CA LEU A 4 31.95 -5.22 -4.17
C LEU A 4 31.76 -6.18 -2.98
N ASN A 5 31.58 -5.64 -1.77
CA ASN A 5 31.38 -6.47 -0.58
C ASN A 5 29.96 -7.03 -0.67
N GLU A 6 29.78 -8.02 -1.54
CA GLU A 6 28.47 -8.49 -1.93
C GLU A 6 27.92 -9.48 -0.91
N PRO A 7 26.64 -9.35 -0.53
CA PRO A 7 26.00 -10.35 0.31
C PRO A 7 26.00 -11.72 -0.37
N SER A 8 25.99 -12.80 0.41
CA SER A 8 25.94 -14.18 -0.12
C SER A 8 24.64 -14.46 -0.88
N VAL A 9 24.60 -15.53 -1.69
CA VAL A 9 23.34 -16.00 -2.31
C VAL A 9 22.33 -16.40 -1.24
N ASP A 10 22.80 -17.07 -0.18
CA ASP A 10 21.98 -17.45 0.97
C ASP A 10 21.33 -16.24 1.66
N PHE A 11 22.05 -15.12 1.76
CA PHE A 11 21.47 -13.86 2.25
C PHE A 11 20.29 -13.40 1.38
N HIS A 12 20.44 -13.41 0.06
CA HIS A 12 19.36 -13.05 -0.87
C HIS A 12 18.18 -14.01 -0.81
N LEU A 13 18.43 -15.32 -0.63
CA LEU A 13 17.37 -16.32 -0.47
C LEU A 13 16.59 -16.11 0.82
N LYS A 14 17.26 -15.90 1.96
CA LYS A 14 16.61 -15.59 3.24
C LYS A 14 15.76 -14.33 3.16
N LEU A 15 16.30 -13.29 2.50
CA LEU A 15 15.61 -12.02 2.35
C LEU A 15 14.36 -12.13 1.46
N ASN A 16 14.34 -13.08 0.53
CA ASN A 16 13.24 -13.30 -0.41
C ASN A 16 12.45 -14.59 -0.13
N GLU A 17 12.56 -15.15 1.07
CA GLU A 17 11.90 -16.41 1.45
C GLU A 17 10.39 -16.38 1.19
N GLN A 18 9.76 -15.24 1.45
CA GLN A 18 8.32 -15.00 1.22
C GLN A 18 7.90 -15.29 -0.24
N SER A 19 8.80 -15.05 -1.20
CA SER A 19 8.52 -15.34 -2.61
C SER A 19 8.35 -16.84 -2.86
N PHE A 20 8.94 -17.73 -2.07
CA PHE A 20 8.75 -19.19 -2.20
C PHE A 20 7.60 -19.70 -1.31
N HIS A 21 7.28 -18.98 -0.24
CA HIS A 21 6.19 -19.34 0.66
C HIS A 21 4.83 -19.33 -0.04
N ILE A 22 4.52 -18.29 -0.83
CA ILE A 22 3.21 -18.13 -1.48
C ILE A 22 2.87 -19.31 -2.42
N PRO A 23 3.72 -19.68 -3.40
CA PRO A 23 3.40 -20.83 -4.26
C PRO A 23 3.28 -22.14 -3.48
N ASN A 24 4.08 -22.33 -2.42
CA ASN A 24 4.03 -23.53 -1.61
C ASN A 24 2.69 -23.66 -0.86
N GLU A 25 2.22 -22.57 -0.24
CA GLU A 25 0.89 -22.56 0.39
C GLU A 25 -0.25 -22.76 -0.61
N LEU A 26 -0.14 -22.16 -1.80
CA LEU A 26 -1.11 -22.37 -2.88
C LEU A 26 -1.11 -23.81 -3.39
N LEU A 27 0.05 -24.46 -3.47
CA LEU A 27 0.19 -25.88 -3.83
C LEU A 27 -0.46 -26.77 -2.77
N LYS A 28 -0.16 -26.56 -1.47
CA LYS A 28 -0.80 -27.30 -0.37
C LYS A 28 -2.32 -27.19 -0.40
N ASN A 29 -2.84 -25.98 -0.61
CA ASN A 29 -4.28 -25.75 -0.73
C ASN A 29 -4.86 -26.44 -1.98
N ASN A 30 -4.16 -26.41 -3.11
CA ASN A 30 -4.60 -27.11 -4.32
C ASN A 30 -4.67 -28.62 -4.11
N VAL A 31 -3.67 -29.22 -3.44
CA VAL A 31 -3.66 -30.65 -3.08
C VAL A 31 -4.88 -31.01 -2.21
N GLN A 32 -5.17 -30.23 -1.17
CA GLN A 32 -6.36 -30.44 -0.35
C GLN A 32 -7.67 -30.34 -1.16
N LYS A 33 -7.75 -29.38 -2.09
CA LYS A 33 -8.91 -29.21 -2.98
C LYS A 33 -9.06 -30.37 -3.95
N VAL A 34 -7.96 -30.91 -4.48
CA VAL A 34 -7.94 -32.11 -5.32
C VAL A 34 -8.41 -33.32 -4.52
N GLN A 35 -7.87 -33.54 -3.33
CA GLN A 35 -8.27 -34.65 -2.47
C GLN A 35 -9.78 -34.61 -2.15
N LYS A 36 -10.30 -33.46 -1.70
CA LYS A 36 -11.74 -33.28 -1.44
C LYS A 36 -12.59 -33.49 -2.68
N LEU A 37 -12.13 -33.05 -3.86
CA LEU A 37 -12.83 -33.24 -5.12
C LEU A 37 -12.90 -34.72 -5.50
N VAL A 38 -11.77 -35.43 -5.43
CA VAL A 38 -11.68 -36.87 -5.71
C VAL A 38 -12.57 -37.64 -4.75
N GLU A 39 -12.44 -37.44 -3.43
CA GLU A 39 -13.28 -38.13 -2.44
C GLU A 39 -14.78 -37.90 -2.64
N ARG A 40 -15.18 -36.67 -3.02
CA ARG A 40 -16.59 -36.33 -3.25
C ARG A 40 -17.14 -36.99 -4.52
N GLU A 41 -16.42 -36.88 -5.63
CA GLU A 41 -16.89 -37.44 -6.90
C GLU A 41 -16.74 -38.97 -6.93
N SER A 42 -15.74 -39.56 -6.25
CA SER A 42 -15.65 -41.01 -6.04
C SER A 42 -16.85 -41.56 -5.27
N ARG A 43 -17.26 -40.91 -4.17
CA ARG A 43 -18.49 -41.29 -3.44
C ARG A 43 -19.74 -41.23 -4.31
N ARG A 44 -19.86 -40.17 -5.12
CA ARG A 44 -20.96 -40.01 -6.08
C ARG A 44 -20.97 -41.12 -7.13
N LEU A 45 -19.81 -41.46 -7.69
CA LEU A 45 -19.68 -42.53 -8.68
C LEU A 45 -20.04 -43.88 -8.08
N CYS A 46 -19.58 -44.19 -6.86
CA CYS A 46 -19.98 -45.42 -6.16
C CYS A 46 -21.52 -45.53 -6.05
N GLY A 47 -22.20 -44.45 -5.65
CA GLY A 47 -23.67 -44.44 -5.59
C GLY A 47 -24.34 -44.67 -6.96
N LEU A 48 -23.82 -44.06 -8.03
CA LEU A 48 -24.33 -44.30 -9.39
C LEU A 48 -24.10 -45.74 -9.87
N PHE A 49 -22.98 -46.36 -9.50
CA PHE A 49 -22.71 -47.77 -9.81
C PHE A 49 -23.62 -48.71 -9.01
N GLU A 50 -23.91 -48.40 -7.74
CA GLU A 50 -24.88 -49.15 -6.92
C GLU A 50 -26.29 -49.08 -7.52
N GLU A 51 -26.74 -47.89 -7.93
CA GLU A 51 -28.02 -47.70 -8.64
C GLU A 51 -28.05 -48.48 -9.96
N LEU A 52 -26.96 -48.45 -10.73
CA LEU A 52 -26.86 -49.20 -11.98
C LEU A 52 -26.96 -50.72 -11.73
N ASN A 53 -26.31 -51.24 -10.70
CA ASN A 53 -26.40 -52.66 -10.35
C ASN A 53 -27.86 -53.07 -10.03
N PHE A 54 -28.63 -52.20 -9.38
CA PHE A 54 -30.05 -52.42 -9.12
C PHE A 54 -30.89 -52.43 -10.40
N VAL A 55 -30.68 -51.46 -11.30
CA VAL A 55 -31.43 -51.35 -12.57
C VAL A 55 -31.11 -52.52 -13.51
N VAL A 56 -29.85 -52.98 -13.53
CA VAL A 56 -29.43 -54.16 -14.29
C VAL A 56 -30.12 -55.43 -13.79
N ALA A 57 -30.29 -55.58 -12.47
CA ALA A 57 -31.05 -56.69 -11.89
C ALA A 57 -32.55 -56.64 -12.24
N GLY A 58 -33.09 -55.44 -12.50
CA GLY A 58 -34.47 -55.22 -12.93
C GLY A 58 -34.73 -55.47 -14.43
N HIS A 59 -33.71 -55.79 -15.23
CA HIS A 59 -33.80 -56.08 -16.68
C HIS A 59 -34.46 -54.97 -17.52
N ASP A 60 -34.29 -53.69 -17.17
CA ASP A 60 -34.78 -52.57 -17.98
C ASP A 60 -33.64 -51.93 -18.82
N PRO A 61 -33.52 -52.26 -20.11
CA PRO A 61 -32.40 -51.83 -20.94
C PRO A 61 -32.36 -50.32 -21.19
N SER A 62 -33.50 -49.64 -21.23
CA SER A 62 -33.54 -48.19 -21.49
C SER A 62 -33.00 -47.41 -20.29
N ASN A 63 -33.39 -47.81 -19.07
CA ASN A 63 -32.92 -47.20 -17.84
C ASN A 63 -31.44 -47.51 -17.56
N CYS A 64 -30.94 -48.71 -17.92
CA CYS A 64 -29.52 -49.04 -17.89
C CYS A 64 -28.68 -48.09 -18.75
N ILE A 65 -29.09 -47.84 -20.00
CA ILE A 65 -28.37 -46.94 -20.92
C ILE A 65 -28.36 -45.50 -20.38
N ASN A 66 -29.49 -45.02 -19.83
CA ASN A 66 -29.56 -43.70 -19.22
C ASN A 66 -28.59 -43.56 -18.04
N LYS A 67 -28.50 -44.57 -17.17
CA LYS A 67 -27.58 -44.58 -16.02
C LYS A 67 -26.11 -44.65 -16.45
N LEU A 68 -25.78 -45.44 -17.48
CA LEU A 68 -24.43 -45.44 -18.07
C LEU A 68 -24.06 -44.05 -18.60
N ASN A 69 -24.97 -43.38 -19.29
CA ASN A 69 -24.75 -42.01 -19.76
C ASN A 69 -24.57 -41.00 -18.61
N GLU A 70 -25.28 -41.16 -17.49
CA GLU A 70 -25.06 -40.35 -16.28
C GLU A 70 -23.67 -40.56 -15.68
N ILE A 71 -23.20 -41.82 -15.61
CA ILE A 71 -21.85 -42.16 -15.12
C ILE A 71 -20.78 -41.57 -16.04
N ILE A 72 -20.92 -41.72 -17.36
CA ILE A 72 -19.99 -41.14 -18.35
C ILE A 72 -19.91 -39.62 -18.15
N LYS A 73 -21.05 -38.92 -18.06
CA LYS A 73 -21.08 -37.47 -17.81
C LYS A 73 -20.42 -37.08 -16.49
N ALA A 74 -20.57 -37.90 -15.45
CA ALA A 74 -19.94 -37.65 -14.15
C ALA A 74 -18.42 -37.80 -14.22
N VAL A 75 -17.90 -38.83 -14.91
CA VAL A 75 -16.47 -39.04 -15.15
C VAL A 75 -15.88 -37.91 -16.00
N GLU A 76 -16.52 -37.54 -17.11
CA GLU A 76 -16.08 -36.40 -17.95
C GLU A 76 -16.07 -35.07 -17.19
N LEU A 77 -17.00 -34.88 -16.24
CA LEU A 77 -17.01 -33.69 -15.39
C LEU A 77 -15.86 -33.72 -14.38
N LEU A 78 -15.56 -34.88 -13.79
CA LEU A 78 -14.43 -35.06 -12.89
C LEU A 78 -13.10 -34.80 -13.63
N GLU A 79 -12.91 -35.38 -14.81
CA GLU A 79 -11.74 -35.16 -15.66
C GLU A 79 -11.53 -33.66 -15.94
N ARG A 80 -12.56 -32.96 -16.41
CA ARG A 80 -12.50 -31.51 -16.66
C ARG A 80 -12.19 -30.69 -15.41
N LYS A 81 -12.65 -31.12 -14.22
CA LYS A 81 -12.35 -30.42 -12.96
C LYS A 81 -10.91 -30.71 -12.50
N LEU A 82 -10.42 -31.93 -12.65
CA LEU A 82 -9.04 -32.32 -12.32
C LEU A 82 -8.05 -31.62 -13.26
N GLU A 83 -8.32 -31.59 -14.56
CA GLU A 83 -7.49 -30.90 -15.54
C GLU A 83 -7.31 -29.41 -15.19
N LYS A 84 -8.37 -28.74 -14.71
CA LYS A 84 -8.27 -27.36 -14.21
C LYS A 84 -7.32 -27.24 -13.01
N ARG A 85 -7.33 -28.20 -12.09
CA ARG A 85 -6.48 -28.21 -10.89
C ARG A 85 -5.03 -28.52 -11.23
N VAL A 86 -4.78 -29.45 -12.15
CA VAL A 86 -3.46 -29.77 -12.69
C VAL A 86 -2.85 -28.56 -13.40
N ASN A 87 -3.65 -27.83 -14.18
CA ASN A 87 -3.19 -26.60 -14.83
C ASN A 87 -2.78 -25.51 -13.81
N VAL A 88 -3.50 -25.39 -12.69
CA VAL A 88 -3.10 -24.46 -11.61
C VAL A 88 -1.78 -24.88 -10.98
N GLU A 89 -1.64 -26.17 -10.67
CA GLU A 89 -0.41 -26.73 -10.10
C GLU A 89 0.80 -26.54 -11.01
N GLY A 90 0.68 -26.87 -12.29
CA GLY A 90 1.76 -26.70 -13.27
C GLY A 90 2.22 -25.25 -13.38
N GLU A 91 1.33 -24.28 -13.19
CA GLU A 91 1.69 -22.86 -13.23
C GLU A 91 2.40 -22.38 -11.96
N LEU A 92 2.04 -22.93 -10.79
CA LEU A 92 2.76 -22.67 -9.55
C LEU A 92 4.15 -23.30 -9.58
N LEU A 93 4.27 -24.52 -10.08
CA LEU A 93 5.56 -25.20 -10.23
C LEU A 93 6.49 -24.44 -11.19
N LYS A 94 5.96 -23.95 -12.32
CA LYS A 94 6.73 -23.07 -13.21
C LYS A 94 7.26 -21.83 -12.49
N ARG A 95 6.46 -21.13 -11.67
CA ARG A 95 6.93 -19.96 -10.91
C ARG A 95 8.10 -20.32 -9.98
N ILE A 96 8.00 -21.45 -9.28
CA ILE A 96 9.08 -21.95 -8.41
C ILE A 96 10.34 -22.24 -9.23
N GLU A 97 10.21 -22.89 -10.38
CA GLU A 97 11.32 -23.20 -11.28
C GLU A 97 12.02 -21.93 -11.81
N TYR A 98 11.25 -20.93 -12.26
CA TYR A 98 11.81 -19.63 -12.67
C TYR A 98 12.61 -18.96 -11.55
N ARG A 99 12.07 -18.95 -10.32
CA ARG A 99 12.75 -18.38 -9.15
C ARG A 99 14.00 -19.16 -8.76
N PHE A 100 13.95 -20.48 -8.83
CA PHE A 100 15.12 -21.33 -8.59
C PHE A 100 16.24 -21.02 -9.58
N ASN A 101 15.92 -20.99 -10.88
CA ASN A 101 16.88 -20.66 -11.92
C ASN A 101 17.44 -19.24 -11.78
N TYR A 102 16.62 -18.28 -11.34
CA TYR A 102 17.03 -16.90 -11.09
C TYR A 102 18.11 -16.75 -10.01
N TYR A 103 18.03 -17.52 -8.92
CA TYR A 103 19.06 -17.51 -7.87
C TYR A 103 20.25 -18.43 -8.19
N LYS A 104 20.03 -19.51 -8.94
CA LYS A 104 21.11 -20.34 -9.49
C LYS A 104 22.00 -19.52 -10.42
N GLU A 105 21.41 -18.67 -11.25
CA GLU A 105 22.15 -17.72 -12.10
C GLU A 105 23.05 -16.81 -11.26
N LEU A 106 22.54 -16.26 -10.14
CA LEU A 106 23.34 -15.44 -9.22
C LEU A 106 24.53 -16.21 -8.64
N GLU A 107 24.32 -17.47 -8.25
CA GLU A 107 25.37 -18.33 -7.73
C GLU A 107 26.48 -18.58 -8.77
N GLU A 108 26.10 -18.88 -10.01
CA GLU A 108 27.02 -19.09 -11.12
C GLU A 108 27.80 -17.80 -11.46
N LEU A 109 27.13 -16.65 -11.49
CA LEU A 109 27.76 -15.35 -11.76
C LEU A 109 28.79 -14.99 -10.69
N LYS A 110 28.50 -15.26 -9.42
CA LYS A 110 29.44 -15.04 -8.31
C LYS A 110 30.63 -15.99 -8.37
N LYS A 111 30.38 -17.27 -8.65
CA LYS A 111 31.44 -18.28 -8.79
C LYS A 111 32.42 -17.93 -9.92
N ASN A 112 31.92 -17.31 -10.99
CA ASN A 112 32.70 -16.90 -12.15
C ASN A 112 33.25 -15.47 -12.04
N GLU A 113 33.01 -14.76 -10.92
CA GLU A 113 33.38 -13.34 -10.71
C GLU A 113 32.97 -12.40 -11.86
N ASN A 114 31.84 -12.70 -12.52
CA ASN A 114 31.38 -11.95 -13.70
C ASN A 114 30.69 -10.65 -13.27
N ARG A 115 31.46 -9.56 -13.22
CA ARG A 115 30.99 -8.23 -12.81
C ARG A 115 29.81 -7.70 -13.64
N ASP A 116 29.88 -7.81 -14.96
CA ASP A 116 28.84 -7.26 -15.84
C ASP A 116 27.52 -8.04 -15.70
N GLY A 117 27.61 -9.35 -15.55
CA GLY A 117 26.47 -10.21 -15.25
C GLY A 117 25.83 -9.88 -13.90
N LEU A 118 26.65 -9.64 -12.86
CA LEU A 118 26.15 -9.23 -11.54
C LEU A 118 25.40 -7.90 -11.59
N ILE A 119 25.93 -6.90 -12.31
CA ILE A 119 25.26 -5.61 -12.50
C ILE A 119 23.89 -5.81 -13.16
N SER A 120 23.84 -6.61 -14.23
CA SER A 120 22.58 -6.93 -14.93
C SER A 120 21.58 -7.67 -14.03
N TRP A 121 22.05 -8.60 -13.19
CA TRP A 121 21.21 -9.29 -12.22
C TRP A 121 20.62 -8.33 -11.17
N TYR A 122 21.43 -7.43 -10.58
CA TYR A 122 20.95 -6.45 -9.61
C TYR A 122 19.98 -5.43 -10.24
N GLN A 123 20.15 -5.09 -11.52
CA GLN A 123 19.17 -4.29 -12.26
C GLN A 123 17.84 -5.02 -12.39
N ARG A 124 17.84 -6.31 -12.77
CA ARG A 124 16.61 -7.12 -12.81
C ARG A 124 15.97 -7.26 -11.43
N TYR A 125 16.77 -7.44 -10.38
CA TYR A 125 16.27 -7.49 -9.00
C TYR A 125 15.61 -6.17 -8.59
N THR A 126 16.20 -5.04 -8.98
CA THR A 126 15.62 -3.72 -8.73
C THR A 126 14.31 -3.55 -9.49
N ASN A 127 14.23 -3.99 -10.75
CA ASN A 127 12.99 -4.02 -11.52
C ASN A 127 11.94 -4.91 -10.86
N LEU A 128 12.32 -6.05 -10.28
CA LEU A 128 11.40 -6.90 -9.52
C LEU A 128 10.81 -6.17 -8.31
N LEU A 129 11.64 -5.44 -7.56
CA LEU A 129 11.20 -4.62 -6.41
C LEU A 129 10.27 -3.47 -6.82
N ILE A 130 10.57 -2.82 -7.94
CA ILE A 130 9.70 -1.79 -8.54
C ILE A 130 8.37 -2.41 -8.96
N GLY A 131 8.40 -3.57 -9.62
CA GLY A 131 7.21 -4.30 -10.04
C GLY A 131 6.32 -4.69 -8.86
N ASP A 132 6.90 -5.19 -7.77
CA ASP A 132 6.19 -5.48 -6.52
C ASP A 132 5.52 -4.23 -5.94
N TYR A 133 6.28 -3.15 -5.78
CA TYR A 133 5.76 -1.88 -5.26
C TYR A 133 4.59 -1.34 -6.10
N LEU A 134 4.77 -1.29 -7.42
CA LEU A 134 3.74 -0.82 -8.35
C LEU A 134 2.51 -1.73 -8.31
N THR A 135 2.69 -3.04 -8.19
CA THR A 135 1.57 -3.98 -8.14
C THR A 135 0.71 -3.76 -6.88
N ARG A 136 1.35 -3.54 -5.72
CA ARG A 136 0.70 -3.28 -4.44
C ARG A 136 0.04 -1.90 -4.34
N ASN A 137 0.65 -0.89 -4.95
CA ASN A 137 0.27 0.52 -4.77
C ASN A 137 -0.38 1.15 -6.01
N ASN A 138 -0.65 0.38 -7.08
CA ASN A 138 -1.30 0.87 -8.29
C ASN A 138 -2.59 1.64 -7.95
N LYS A 139 -2.73 2.86 -8.49
CA LYS A 139 -3.99 3.61 -8.44
C LYS A 139 -4.85 3.09 -9.58
N VAL A 140 -5.92 2.39 -9.24
CA VAL A 140 -6.93 1.98 -10.20
C VAL A 140 -7.59 3.26 -10.72
N TYR A 141 -7.50 3.55 -12.03
CA TYR A 141 -8.21 4.70 -12.59
C TYR A 141 -9.70 4.35 -12.68
N ASP A 142 -10.59 5.30 -12.39
CA ASP A 142 -12.04 5.09 -12.16
C ASP A 142 -12.82 4.32 -13.24
N GLN A 143 -12.28 4.14 -14.45
CA GLN A 143 -12.90 3.34 -15.51
C GLN A 143 -12.76 1.82 -15.31
N GLU A 144 -12.00 1.40 -14.30
CA GLU A 144 -11.53 0.03 -14.14
C GLU A 144 -12.28 -0.81 -13.09
N LEU A 145 -13.19 -0.21 -12.32
CA LEU A 145 -13.97 -0.89 -11.27
C LEU A 145 -15.47 -1.04 -11.60
N SER A 146 -15.93 -0.50 -12.73
CA SER A 146 -17.32 -0.57 -13.19
C SER A 146 -17.64 -1.80 -14.06
N LEU A 147 -17.02 -2.95 -13.80
CA LEU A 147 -17.38 -4.20 -14.47
C LEU A 147 -17.57 -5.31 -13.45
N ASP A 148 -18.84 -5.55 -13.14
CA ASP A 148 -19.37 -6.75 -12.52
C ASP A 148 -18.70 -7.99 -13.13
N ASN A 149 -17.91 -8.71 -12.32
CA ASN A 149 -17.75 -10.18 -12.28
C ASN A 149 -16.37 -10.57 -11.73
N VAL A 150 -16.33 -10.78 -10.41
CA VAL A 150 -15.23 -11.40 -9.63
C VAL A 150 -14.84 -12.79 -10.17
N ASP A 151 -15.70 -13.41 -10.97
CA ASP A 151 -15.48 -14.72 -11.60
C ASP A 151 -14.47 -14.72 -12.77
N THR A 152 -14.02 -13.54 -13.22
CA THR A 152 -13.23 -13.38 -14.45
C THR A 152 -11.71 -13.34 -14.22
N ILE A 153 -11.25 -12.87 -13.05
CA ILE A 153 -9.81 -12.71 -12.77
C ILE A 153 -9.13 -14.08 -12.61
N VAL A 154 -9.86 -15.09 -12.13
CA VAL A 154 -9.39 -16.48 -12.05
C VAL A 154 -9.55 -17.23 -13.39
N ARG A 155 -10.33 -16.71 -14.36
CA ARG A 155 -10.62 -17.38 -15.64
C ARG A 155 -9.84 -16.85 -16.86
N LEU A 156 -8.98 -15.84 -16.71
CA LEU A 156 -8.19 -15.25 -17.83
C LEU A 156 -6.94 -16.05 -18.22
N LYS A 157 -7.09 -17.37 -18.40
CA LYS A 157 -6.12 -18.22 -19.11
C LYS A 157 -6.68 -18.94 -20.34
N ARG A 158 -7.88 -18.58 -20.82
CA ARG A 158 -8.44 -19.18 -22.04
C ARG A 158 -8.85 -18.11 -23.06
N LYS A 159 -8.23 -18.24 -24.25
CA LYS A 159 -8.46 -17.56 -25.54
C LYS A 159 -7.64 -16.30 -25.81
N ASN A 160 -6.42 -16.51 -26.30
CA ASN A 160 -5.86 -15.67 -27.36
C ASN A 160 -6.38 -16.21 -28.70
N THR A 161 -7.34 -15.52 -29.31
CA THR A 161 -7.65 -15.47 -30.76
C THR A 161 -8.96 -14.69 -30.95
N SER A 162 -8.87 -13.36 -30.99
CA SER A 162 -9.73 -12.45 -31.79
C SER A 162 -9.36 -10.97 -31.48
N PRO A 163 -9.27 -10.08 -32.50
CA PRO A 163 -8.67 -8.76 -32.35
C PRO A 163 -9.67 -7.61 -32.07
N THR A 164 -10.77 -7.84 -31.36
CA THR A 164 -11.72 -6.78 -30.98
C THR A 164 -12.49 -7.13 -29.71
N ALA A 165 -11.89 -6.90 -28.54
CA ALA A 165 -12.62 -6.90 -27.26
C ALA A 165 -11.92 -5.95 -26.27
N SER A 166 -12.73 -5.11 -25.63
CA SER A 166 -12.39 -4.16 -24.57
C SER A 166 -11.19 -4.59 -23.70
N ARG A 167 -10.13 -3.77 -23.69
CA ARG A 167 -8.87 -4.03 -22.98
C ARG A 167 -9.12 -3.82 -21.48
N SER A 168 -9.18 -4.93 -20.75
CA SER A 168 -9.30 -4.98 -19.28
C SER A 168 -8.32 -4.00 -18.61
N PRO A 169 -8.69 -3.42 -17.46
CA PRO A 169 -7.77 -2.72 -16.58
C PRO A 169 -6.48 -3.50 -16.39
N VAL A 170 -5.34 -2.93 -16.76
CA VAL A 170 -4.05 -3.60 -16.58
C VAL A 170 -3.34 -2.91 -15.44
N ASN A 171 -3.20 -3.60 -14.31
CA ASN A 171 -2.37 -3.14 -13.21
C ASN A 171 -0.98 -2.72 -13.75
N ALA A 172 -0.57 -1.48 -13.50
CA ALA A 172 0.65 -0.92 -14.07
C ALA A 172 1.90 -1.74 -13.69
N GLY A 173 1.94 -2.30 -12.47
CA GLY A 173 2.99 -3.18 -12.02
C GLY A 173 3.07 -4.47 -12.84
N LEU A 174 1.93 -5.08 -13.17
CA LEU A 174 1.89 -6.25 -14.04
C LEU A 174 2.34 -5.93 -15.47
N GLN A 175 1.93 -4.78 -16.01
CA GLN A 175 2.40 -4.33 -17.32
C GLN A 175 3.91 -4.13 -17.34
N PHE A 176 4.45 -3.51 -16.29
CA PHE A 176 5.87 -3.32 -16.11
C PHE A 176 6.62 -4.65 -16.04
N LEU A 177 6.19 -5.59 -15.20
CA LEU A 177 6.81 -6.91 -15.05
C LEU A 177 6.86 -7.68 -16.38
N ARG A 178 5.77 -7.68 -17.15
CA ARG A 178 5.72 -8.33 -18.47
C ARG A 178 6.68 -7.69 -19.47
N SER A 179 6.83 -6.37 -19.44
CA SER A 179 7.79 -5.68 -20.31
C SER A 179 9.25 -6.06 -19.99
N GLN A 180 9.51 -6.49 -18.76
CA GLN A 180 10.82 -6.90 -18.28
C GLN A 180 11.02 -8.43 -18.31
N GLY A 181 10.00 -9.23 -18.65
CA GLY A 181 10.03 -10.69 -18.57
C GLY A 181 10.14 -11.25 -17.15
N LEU A 182 9.63 -10.51 -16.16
CA LEU A 182 9.75 -10.83 -14.72
C LEU A 182 8.43 -11.34 -14.09
N GLU A 183 7.38 -11.56 -14.87
CA GLU A 183 6.06 -11.93 -14.38
C GLU A 183 6.01 -13.24 -13.60
N HIS A 184 6.93 -14.19 -13.86
CA HIS A 184 6.99 -15.47 -13.15
C HIS A 184 7.80 -15.39 -11.84
N HIS A 185 8.48 -14.27 -11.58
CA HIS A 185 9.29 -14.07 -10.38
C HIS A 185 8.46 -13.48 -9.22
N LEU A 186 7.25 -12.98 -9.49
CA LEU A 186 6.35 -12.39 -8.50
C LEU A 186 4.96 -13.05 -8.55
N ASP A 187 4.35 -13.30 -7.39
CA ASP A 187 2.95 -13.76 -7.30
C ASP A 187 1.99 -12.57 -7.48
N TYR A 188 2.07 -11.95 -8.65
CA TYR A 188 1.37 -10.70 -8.96
C TYR A 188 -0.15 -10.84 -8.84
N ASP A 189 -0.71 -12.02 -9.08
CA ASP A 189 -2.15 -12.29 -8.98
C ASP A 189 -2.66 -12.13 -7.54
N ILE A 190 -1.89 -12.59 -6.57
CA ILE A 190 -2.18 -12.40 -5.14
C ILE A 190 -2.09 -10.92 -4.76
N LEU A 191 -1.05 -10.23 -5.22
CA LEU A 191 -0.85 -8.81 -4.93
C LEU A 191 -1.90 -7.91 -5.61
N VAL A 192 -2.29 -8.21 -6.85
CA VAL A 192 -3.36 -7.51 -7.57
C VAL A 192 -4.69 -7.69 -6.85
N THR A 193 -5.01 -8.90 -6.40
CA THR A 193 -6.24 -9.17 -5.65
C THR A 193 -6.27 -8.36 -4.34
N ALA A 194 -5.16 -8.33 -3.60
CA ALA A 194 -5.04 -7.52 -2.38
C ALA A 194 -5.26 -6.03 -2.66
N ASN A 195 -4.64 -5.51 -3.72
CA ASN A 195 -4.78 -4.11 -4.13
C ASN A 195 -6.23 -3.80 -4.53
N GLN A 196 -6.88 -4.66 -5.32
CA GLN A 196 -8.28 -4.47 -5.74
C GLN A 196 -9.24 -4.37 -4.55
N ILE A 197 -9.15 -5.30 -3.59
CA ILE A 197 -9.99 -5.26 -2.38
C ILE A 197 -9.67 -3.99 -1.58
N SER A 198 -8.38 -3.68 -1.39
CA SER A 198 -7.93 -2.48 -0.68
C SER A 198 -8.46 -1.18 -1.30
N LYS A 199 -8.48 -1.08 -2.65
CA LYS A 199 -8.99 0.10 -3.38
C LYS A 199 -10.50 0.17 -3.41
N SER A 200 -11.19 -0.95 -3.46
CA SER A 200 -12.65 -1.02 -3.29
C SER A 200 -13.08 -0.39 -1.96
N LEU A 201 -12.32 -0.66 -0.89
CA LEU A 201 -12.56 -0.09 0.44
C LEU A 201 -12.18 1.39 0.55
N ASP A 202 -11.11 1.82 -0.12
CA ASP A 202 -10.54 3.18 -0.01
C ASP A 202 -11.26 4.21 -0.89
N VAL A 203 -11.62 3.81 -2.12
CA VAL A 203 -12.13 4.72 -3.17
C VAL A 203 -13.65 4.59 -3.32
N HIS A 204 -14.16 3.35 -3.38
CA HIS A 204 -15.57 3.10 -3.67
C HIS A 204 -16.42 2.85 -2.42
N HIS A 205 -15.78 2.69 -1.26
CA HIS A 205 -16.48 2.28 -0.04
C HIS A 205 -17.37 1.04 -0.28
N ASP A 206 -16.86 0.08 -1.07
CA ASP A 206 -17.57 -1.16 -1.40
C ASP A 206 -16.96 -2.36 -0.66
N LEU A 207 -17.82 -3.06 0.10
CA LEU A 207 -17.50 -4.21 0.94
C LEU A 207 -17.64 -5.54 0.21
N THR A 208 -18.22 -5.57 -0.99
CA THR A 208 -18.59 -6.81 -1.70
C THR A 208 -17.40 -7.75 -1.89
N LEU A 209 -16.27 -7.21 -2.35
CA LEU A 209 -15.05 -7.99 -2.56
C LEU A 209 -14.47 -8.53 -1.24
N LEU A 210 -14.51 -7.73 -0.17
CA LEU A 210 -14.03 -8.12 1.15
C LEU A 210 -14.90 -9.23 1.76
N VAL A 211 -16.23 -9.10 1.68
CA VAL A 211 -17.18 -10.10 2.18
C VAL A 211 -17.00 -11.44 1.46
N ASN A 212 -16.79 -11.42 0.15
CA ASN A 212 -16.53 -12.64 -0.62
C ASN A 212 -15.20 -13.29 -0.20
N TRP A 213 -14.14 -12.51 -0.02
CA TRP A 213 -12.87 -13.02 0.46
C TRP A 213 -12.97 -13.63 1.87
N ILE A 214 -13.72 -13.00 2.79
CA ILE A 214 -13.97 -13.51 4.14
C ILE A 214 -14.69 -14.88 4.09
N LYS A 215 -15.71 -15.01 3.23
CA LYS A 215 -16.44 -16.29 3.06
C LYS A 215 -15.52 -17.41 2.57
N GLU A 216 -14.63 -17.11 1.62
CA GLU A 216 -13.69 -18.10 1.09
C GLU A 216 -12.63 -18.54 2.11
N ASN A 217 -12.26 -17.67 3.05
CA ASN A 217 -11.16 -17.87 3.99
C ASN A 217 -11.63 -17.96 5.45
N GLN A 218 -12.91 -18.28 5.69
CA GLN A 218 -13.51 -18.30 7.03
C GLN A 218 -12.75 -19.23 8.00
N ALA A 219 -12.34 -20.41 7.56
CA ALA A 219 -11.61 -21.36 8.40
C ALA A 219 -10.29 -20.78 8.95
N TYR A 220 -9.57 -20.01 8.13
CA TYR A 220 -8.35 -19.30 8.53
C TYR A 220 -8.66 -18.17 9.53
N LEU A 221 -9.68 -17.38 9.26
CA LEU A 221 -10.07 -16.27 10.14
C LEU A 221 -10.53 -16.77 11.51
N THR A 222 -11.25 -17.91 11.56
CA THR A 222 -11.68 -18.53 12.81
C THR A 222 -10.52 -19.09 13.61
N SER A 223 -9.51 -19.71 12.96
CA SER A 223 -8.36 -20.26 13.69
C SER A 223 -7.47 -19.16 14.28
N LYS A 224 -7.41 -18.00 13.61
CA LYS A 224 -6.67 -16.82 14.07
C LYS A 224 -7.47 -15.92 15.01
N SER A 225 -8.76 -16.22 15.24
CA SER A 225 -9.69 -15.38 16.02
C SER A 225 -9.72 -13.91 15.55
N SER A 226 -9.74 -13.69 14.23
CA SER A 226 -9.70 -12.34 13.66
C SER A 226 -11.02 -11.58 13.86
N THR A 227 -10.94 -10.28 14.17
CA THR A 227 -12.09 -9.37 14.29
C THR A 227 -12.56 -8.82 12.95
N LEU A 228 -11.88 -9.14 11.85
CA LEU A 228 -12.15 -8.60 10.51
C LEU A 228 -13.58 -8.88 10.03
N GLU A 229 -14.11 -10.08 10.30
CA GLU A 229 -15.50 -10.41 9.94
C GLU A 229 -16.48 -9.49 10.65
N PHE A 230 -16.32 -9.29 11.97
CA PHE A 230 -17.18 -8.42 12.75
C PHE A 230 -17.13 -6.97 12.24
N GLU A 231 -15.93 -6.40 12.07
CA GLU A 231 -15.75 -5.02 11.62
C GLU A 231 -16.33 -4.78 10.21
N THR A 232 -16.20 -5.75 9.31
CA THR A 232 -16.77 -5.69 7.96
C THR A 232 -18.30 -5.63 8.01
N ARG A 233 -18.92 -6.52 8.79
CA ARG A 233 -20.38 -6.57 8.94
C ARG A 233 -20.93 -5.36 9.69
N LEU A 234 -20.17 -4.84 10.64
CA LEU A 234 -20.51 -3.60 11.32
C LEU A 234 -20.46 -2.41 10.36
N GLN A 235 -19.47 -2.34 9.47
CA GLN A 235 -19.40 -1.32 8.43
C GLN A 235 -20.56 -1.43 7.44
N GLU A 236 -20.91 -2.65 7.01
CA GLU A 236 -22.08 -2.92 6.15
C GLU A 236 -23.37 -2.38 6.80
N TYR A 237 -23.57 -2.70 8.08
CA TYR A 237 -24.68 -2.17 8.87
C TYR A 237 -24.69 -0.63 8.91
N ILE A 238 -23.55 0.00 9.22
CA ILE A 238 -23.45 1.47 9.31
C ILE A 238 -23.81 2.14 7.99
N GLU A 239 -23.37 1.61 6.86
CA GLU A 239 -23.70 2.16 5.54
C GLU A 239 -25.18 2.02 5.20
N LEU A 240 -25.82 0.89 5.53
CA LEU A 240 -27.27 0.72 5.38
C LEU A 240 -28.06 1.72 6.24
N VAL A 241 -27.62 1.94 7.48
CA VAL A 241 -28.22 2.93 8.39
C VAL A 241 -28.03 4.35 7.85
N LYS A 242 -26.86 4.68 7.28
CA LYS A 242 -26.59 5.98 6.62
C LYS A 242 -27.53 6.24 5.44
N VAL A 243 -27.81 5.22 4.63
CA VAL A 243 -28.75 5.26 3.48
C VAL A 243 -30.22 5.23 3.92
N GLN A 244 -30.50 4.94 5.19
CA GLN A 244 -31.85 4.81 5.78
C GLN A 244 -32.63 3.58 5.30
N ASP A 245 -31.93 2.55 4.82
CA ASP A 245 -32.52 1.24 4.57
C ASP A 245 -32.57 0.44 5.88
N TYR A 246 -33.55 0.78 6.71
CA TYR A 246 -33.72 0.17 8.03
C TYR A 246 -34.05 -1.33 7.98
N PRO A 247 -34.92 -1.83 7.08
CA PRO A 247 -35.18 -3.27 6.96
C PRO A 247 -33.90 -4.06 6.66
N ALA A 248 -33.10 -3.64 5.69
CA ALA A 248 -31.84 -4.32 5.36
C ALA A 248 -30.82 -4.21 6.50
N ALA A 249 -30.72 -3.05 7.16
CA ALA A 249 -29.85 -2.88 8.32
C ALA A 249 -30.21 -3.82 9.48
N ILE A 250 -31.51 -3.98 9.78
CA ILE A 250 -31.98 -4.91 10.83
C ILE A 250 -31.67 -6.36 10.44
N GLY A 251 -31.89 -6.73 9.17
CA GLY A 251 -31.52 -8.06 8.65
C GLY A 251 -30.02 -8.34 8.81
N CYS A 252 -29.16 -7.42 8.37
CA CYS A 252 -27.70 -7.52 8.56
C CYS A 252 -27.32 -7.68 10.05
N PHE A 253 -27.97 -6.91 10.93
CA PHE A 253 -27.73 -7.00 12.36
C PHE A 253 -28.10 -8.38 12.91
N GLN A 254 -29.28 -8.89 12.57
CA GLN A 254 -29.79 -10.16 13.06
C GLN A 254 -29.01 -11.37 12.52
N ASP A 255 -28.71 -11.38 11.22
CA ASP A 255 -28.12 -12.52 10.54
C ASP A 255 -26.60 -12.63 10.77
N HIS A 256 -25.92 -11.50 10.94
CA HIS A 256 -24.45 -11.46 10.89
C HIS A 256 -23.79 -10.90 12.15
N LEU A 257 -24.44 -9.98 12.87
CA LEU A 257 -23.84 -9.30 14.01
C LEU A 257 -24.21 -9.93 15.37
N ILE A 258 -25.41 -10.51 15.51
CA ILE A 258 -25.86 -11.13 16.78
C ILE A 258 -24.92 -12.23 17.28
N LYS A 259 -24.27 -12.98 16.38
CA LYS A 259 -23.31 -14.03 16.78
C LYS A 259 -22.11 -13.51 17.58
N PHE A 260 -21.83 -12.22 17.52
CA PHE A 260 -20.75 -11.54 18.25
C PHE A 260 -21.22 -10.85 19.53
N ILE A 261 -22.45 -11.09 20.00
CA ILE A 261 -22.99 -10.41 21.19
C ILE A 261 -22.16 -10.66 22.46
N ASN A 262 -21.58 -11.85 22.60
CA ASN A 262 -20.76 -12.20 23.75
C ASN A 262 -19.34 -11.62 23.68
N THR A 263 -18.87 -11.24 22.48
CA THR A 263 -17.50 -10.72 22.26
C THR A 263 -17.45 -9.20 22.12
N ASN A 264 -18.46 -8.59 21.49
CA ASN A 264 -18.47 -7.19 21.09
C ASN A 264 -19.77 -6.46 21.52
N PHE A 265 -20.21 -6.68 22.76
CA PHE A 265 -21.49 -6.15 23.27
C PHE A 265 -21.60 -4.62 23.19
N GLU A 266 -20.56 -3.90 23.62
CA GLU A 266 -20.58 -2.42 23.67
C GLU A 266 -20.74 -1.80 22.27
N GLU A 267 -20.09 -2.39 21.27
CA GLU A 267 -20.15 -1.93 19.88
C GLU A 267 -21.52 -2.21 19.26
N LEU A 268 -22.14 -3.34 19.59
CA LEU A 268 -23.52 -3.68 19.19
C LEU A 268 -24.57 -2.79 19.88
N GLN A 269 -24.34 -2.45 21.15
CA GLN A 269 -25.17 -1.48 21.86
C GLN A 269 -25.09 -0.09 21.21
N LEU A 270 -23.88 0.33 20.83
CA LEU A 270 -23.69 1.58 20.11
C LEU A 270 -24.36 1.52 18.72
N ALA A 271 -24.18 0.44 17.97
CA ALA A 271 -24.79 0.24 16.66
C ALA A 271 -26.34 0.30 16.72
N SER A 272 -26.95 -0.39 17.68
CA SER A 272 -28.40 -0.33 17.90
C SER A 272 -28.88 1.05 18.33
N GLY A 273 -28.12 1.77 19.16
CA GLY A 273 -28.39 3.17 19.48
C GLY A 273 -28.28 4.09 18.26
N LEU A 274 -27.31 3.85 17.36
CA LEU A 274 -27.12 4.63 16.15
C LEU A 274 -28.37 4.60 15.26
N LEU A 275 -29.03 3.44 15.15
CA LEU A 275 -30.30 3.29 14.40
C LEU A 275 -31.36 4.31 14.85
N VAL A 276 -31.46 4.52 16.17
CA VAL A 276 -32.43 5.43 16.79
C VAL A 276 -32.02 6.89 16.58
N PHE A 277 -30.74 7.21 16.76
CA PHE A 277 -30.26 8.59 16.83
C PHE A 277 -29.77 9.17 15.50
N ILE A 278 -29.64 8.38 14.43
CA ILE A 278 -29.07 8.87 13.15
C ILE A 278 -29.89 10.00 12.52
N LYS A 279 -31.22 10.02 12.69
CA LYS A 279 -32.07 11.10 12.20
C LYS A 279 -31.77 12.42 12.91
N SER A 280 -31.62 12.38 14.24
CA SER A 280 -31.26 13.53 15.07
C SER A 280 -29.85 14.05 14.73
N PHE A 281 -28.93 13.15 14.37
CA PHE A 281 -27.56 13.50 13.99
C PHE A 281 -27.49 14.24 12.64
N LYS A 282 -28.26 13.81 11.62
CA LYS A 282 -28.30 14.51 10.31
C LYS A 282 -28.87 15.95 10.44
N GLY A 283 -29.79 16.19 11.37
CA GLY A 283 -30.33 17.52 11.66
C GLY A 283 -29.37 18.49 12.36
N GLN A 284 -28.25 17.99 12.89
CA GLN A 284 -27.24 18.76 13.64
C GLN A 284 -25.92 18.93 12.91
N ARG A 285 -25.76 18.47 11.64
CA ARG A 285 -24.52 18.73 10.88
C ARG A 285 -24.25 20.24 10.91
N PRO A 286 -23.16 20.70 11.55
CA PRO A 286 -22.67 22.03 11.28
C PRO A 286 -22.34 22.01 9.78
N GLN A 287 -22.93 22.91 9.00
CA GLN A 287 -22.32 23.25 7.72
C GLN A 287 -20.85 23.53 8.05
N GLN A 288 -19.94 22.85 7.36
CA GLN A 288 -18.54 23.24 7.34
C GLN A 288 -18.47 24.61 6.66
N THR A 289 -18.88 25.67 7.36
CA THR A 289 -18.31 26.98 7.15
C THR A 289 -16.90 26.86 7.69
N GLU A 290 -15.94 26.86 6.76
CA GLU A 290 -14.60 27.37 7.02
C GLU A 290 -14.70 28.46 8.09
N VAL A 291 -13.91 28.36 9.16
CA VAL A 291 -13.74 29.47 10.10
C VAL A 291 -12.98 30.57 9.35
N LYS A 292 -13.68 31.26 8.45
CA LYS A 292 -13.41 32.65 8.15
C LYS A 292 -14.02 33.41 9.30
N ASN A 293 -13.21 34.27 9.92
CA ASN A 293 -13.63 35.18 10.98
C ASN A 293 -14.74 36.09 10.44
N ASP A 294 -15.98 35.62 10.46
CA ASP A 294 -17.12 36.34 9.91
C ASP A 294 -17.60 37.37 10.94
N ALA A 295 -16.99 38.56 10.87
CA ALA A 295 -17.48 39.81 11.47
C ALA A 295 -18.92 40.18 11.05
N HIS A 296 -19.55 39.39 10.17
CA HIS A 296 -20.91 39.57 9.68
C HIS A 296 -22.00 39.08 10.64
N ASN A 297 -21.70 38.24 11.64
CA ASN A 297 -22.73 37.69 12.54
C ASN A 297 -23.16 38.64 13.68
N LEU A 298 -22.44 39.75 13.92
CA LEU A 298 -22.85 40.78 14.89
C LEU A 298 -23.96 41.72 14.39
N LYS A 299 -24.24 41.75 13.07
CA LYS A 299 -25.26 42.65 12.49
C LYS A 299 -26.70 42.17 12.75
N SER A 300 -26.88 40.91 13.14
CA SER A 300 -28.18 40.37 13.54
C SER A 300 -28.35 40.53 15.05
N LYS A 301 -29.51 41.05 15.50
CA LYS A 301 -29.87 41.15 16.92
C LYS A 301 -29.70 39.80 17.65
N ARG A 302 -29.87 38.68 16.95
CA ARG A 302 -29.65 37.32 17.47
C ARG A 302 -28.17 37.00 17.68
N GLY A 303 -27.31 37.31 16.72
CA GLY A 303 -25.87 37.04 16.82
C GLY A 303 -25.18 37.95 17.84
N PHE A 304 -25.62 39.21 17.96
CA PHE A 304 -25.15 40.13 19.00
C PHE A 304 -25.45 39.61 20.42
N CYS A 305 -26.69 39.17 20.68
CA CYS A 305 -27.07 38.66 22.00
C CYS A 305 -26.33 37.36 22.37
N GLN A 306 -26.16 36.46 21.41
CA GLN A 306 -25.49 35.20 21.66
C GLN A 306 -23.98 35.38 21.91
N TYR A 307 -23.35 36.35 21.24
CA TYR A 307 -21.93 36.65 21.42
C TYR A 307 -21.62 37.33 22.77
N PHE A 308 -22.43 38.30 23.19
CA PHE A 308 -22.16 39.07 24.41
C PHE A 308 -22.76 38.49 25.69
N PHE A 309 -23.94 37.85 25.62
CA PHE A 309 -24.65 37.39 26.81
C PHE A 309 -24.66 35.87 26.96
N GLY A 310 -24.19 35.12 25.96
CA GLY A 310 -24.16 33.65 26.01
C GLY A 310 -25.54 32.98 26.05
N VAL A 311 -26.63 33.73 25.85
CA VAL A 311 -28.01 33.24 25.91
C VAL A 311 -28.63 33.26 24.51
N PRO A 312 -29.14 32.14 23.98
CA PRO A 312 -29.94 32.15 22.76
C PRO A 312 -31.28 32.86 23.03
N SER A 313 -31.63 33.86 22.22
CA SER A 313 -32.90 34.60 22.36
C SER A 313 -34.12 33.66 22.36
N PRO A 314 -35.14 33.90 23.20
CA PRO A 314 -36.41 33.17 23.10
C PRO A 314 -37.00 33.33 21.69
N ARG A 315 -37.58 32.26 21.14
CA ARG A 315 -38.37 32.36 19.91
C ARG A 315 -39.71 33.03 20.26
N ASP A 316 -40.04 34.13 19.58
CA ASP A 316 -41.36 34.76 19.71
C ASP A 316 -42.47 33.78 19.28
N PRO A 317 -43.54 33.60 20.06
CA PRO A 317 -44.59 32.62 19.79
C PRO A 317 -45.70 33.10 18.83
N ASP A 318 -45.62 34.31 18.27
CA ASP A 318 -46.72 34.89 17.48
C ASP A 318 -46.48 34.85 15.96
N ALA A 319 -46.78 33.70 15.37
CA ALA A 319 -47.27 33.59 13.99
C ALA A 319 -48.19 32.36 13.87
N ASN A 320 -49.48 32.62 13.63
CA ASN A 320 -50.59 31.69 13.67
C ASN A 320 -50.51 30.47 12.71
N CYS A 321 -50.53 29.27 13.31
CA CYS A 321 -51.49 28.16 13.17
C CYS A 321 -51.59 27.25 11.90
N ARG A 322 -51.68 25.93 12.24
CA ARG A 322 -52.16 24.72 11.53
C ARG A 322 -51.04 23.87 10.88
N SER A 323 -50.79 22.61 11.25
CA SER A 323 -51.61 21.56 11.86
C SER A 323 -50.81 20.65 12.81
N SER A 324 -51.51 20.13 13.81
CA SER A 324 -51.08 19.17 14.83
C SER A 324 -50.69 17.81 14.22
N GLU A 325 -49.53 17.27 14.63
CA GLU A 325 -49.37 15.87 15.03
C GLU A 325 -48.00 15.64 15.71
N ASN A 326 -48.05 15.51 17.03
CA ASN A 326 -47.13 14.80 17.94
C ASN A 326 -45.63 14.71 17.58
N GLU A 327 -44.89 15.80 17.84
CA GLU A 327 -43.46 15.69 18.19
C GLU A 327 -43.32 15.75 19.73
N SER A 328 -43.21 14.59 20.36
CA SER A 328 -42.60 14.46 21.68
C SER A 328 -41.11 14.84 21.57
N ARG A 329 -40.83 16.15 21.56
CA ARG A 329 -39.48 16.68 21.72
C ARG A 329 -39.02 16.42 23.14
N THR A 330 -38.47 15.24 23.37
CA THR A 330 -37.48 15.03 24.40
C THR A 330 -36.37 16.05 24.16
N LYS A 331 -36.27 17.03 25.06
CA LYS A 331 -35.11 17.92 25.16
C LYS A 331 -33.88 17.05 25.42
N ALA A 332 -33.23 16.60 24.34
CA ALA A 332 -32.01 15.82 24.45
C ALA A 332 -30.86 16.76 24.84
N SER A 333 -30.22 16.35 25.92
CA SER A 333 -29.01 16.86 26.52
C SER A 333 -27.97 17.37 25.51
N THR A 334 -27.32 18.44 25.96
CA THR A 334 -26.09 19.09 25.48
C THR A 334 -25.14 18.23 24.64
N ASN A 335 -24.61 18.84 23.58
CA ASN A 335 -23.54 18.47 22.62
C ASN A 335 -22.47 17.39 22.96
N GLY A 336 -22.34 16.88 24.18
CA GLY A 336 -21.34 15.87 24.58
C GLY A 336 -21.74 14.40 24.30
N ASP A 337 -23.04 14.08 24.21
CA ASP A 337 -23.48 12.67 24.14
C ASP A 337 -23.37 12.05 22.73
N PHE A 338 -23.27 12.87 21.68
CA PHE A 338 -23.18 12.38 20.29
C PHE A 338 -21.75 12.06 19.82
N VAL A 339 -20.72 12.38 20.62
CA VAL A 339 -19.30 12.17 20.27
C VAL A 339 -19.00 10.71 19.95
N ARG A 340 -19.66 9.77 20.66
CA ARG A 340 -19.50 8.33 20.45
C ARG A 340 -19.98 7.88 19.07
N TYR A 341 -21.05 8.48 18.56
CA TYR A 341 -21.59 8.19 17.23
C TYR A 341 -20.75 8.82 16.12
N THR A 342 -20.11 9.97 16.38
CA THR A 342 -19.22 10.63 15.42
C THR A 342 -18.05 9.72 15.01
N ARG A 343 -17.45 9.01 15.96
CA ARG A 343 -16.37 8.05 15.68
C ARG A 343 -16.85 6.85 14.84
N VAL A 344 -18.09 6.42 15.03
CA VAL A 344 -18.66 5.28 14.30
C VAL A 344 -19.12 5.67 12.89
N LEU A 345 -19.45 6.94 12.67
CA LEU A 345 -19.82 7.47 11.36
C LEU A 345 -18.63 7.99 10.54
N SER A 346 -17.42 8.05 11.10
CA SER A 346 -16.25 8.63 10.44
C SER A 346 -15.75 7.77 9.28
N ASP A 347 -15.24 8.43 8.23
CA ASP A 347 -14.64 7.75 7.07
C ASP A 347 -13.28 7.11 7.42
N GLU A 348 -12.69 7.48 8.55
CA GLU A 348 -11.48 6.84 9.08
C GLU A 348 -11.67 5.33 9.32
N ARG A 349 -12.92 4.88 9.56
CA ARG A 349 -13.23 3.45 9.68
C ARG A 349 -12.89 2.65 8.42
N TRP A 350 -13.04 3.23 7.23
CA TRP A 350 -12.64 2.58 5.97
C TRP A 350 -11.12 2.34 5.93
N ASN A 351 -10.33 3.30 6.40
CA ASN A 351 -8.88 3.14 6.51
C ASN A 351 -8.48 2.07 7.53
N ILE A 352 -9.18 2.01 8.67
CA ILE A 352 -8.97 0.96 9.68
C ILE A 352 -9.32 -0.41 9.09
N LEU A 353 -10.47 -0.54 8.42
CA LEU A 353 -10.92 -1.79 7.82
C LEU A 353 -9.97 -2.28 6.72
N LYS A 354 -9.53 -1.37 5.84
CA LYS A 354 -8.50 -1.63 4.83
C LYS A 354 -7.21 -2.15 5.46
N ARG A 355 -6.74 -1.51 6.55
CA ARG A 355 -5.53 -1.94 7.26
C ARG A 355 -5.70 -3.33 7.90
N LEU A 356 -6.83 -3.59 8.55
CA LEU A 356 -7.15 -4.90 9.12
C LEU A 356 -7.19 -5.99 8.04
N PHE A 357 -7.86 -5.71 6.92
CA PHE A 357 -7.89 -6.61 5.78
C PHE A 357 -6.48 -6.92 5.27
N LEU A 358 -5.67 -5.90 4.99
CA LEU A 358 -4.30 -6.10 4.48
C LEU A 358 -3.44 -6.88 5.48
N GLN A 359 -3.59 -6.63 6.78
CA GLN A 359 -2.88 -7.36 7.82
C GLN A 359 -3.24 -8.86 7.81
N GLU A 360 -4.51 -9.20 7.71
CA GLU A 360 -4.95 -10.61 7.64
C GLU A 360 -4.54 -11.26 6.33
N TYR A 361 -4.76 -10.57 5.21
CA TYR A 361 -4.43 -11.04 3.88
C TYR A 361 -2.92 -11.33 3.75
N TYR A 362 -2.08 -10.37 4.11
CA TYR A 362 -0.63 -10.54 4.05
C TYR A 362 -0.13 -11.59 5.03
N SER A 363 -0.70 -11.68 6.23
CA SER A 363 -0.37 -12.73 7.18
C SER A 363 -0.69 -14.13 6.66
N MET A 364 -1.78 -14.31 5.92
CA MET A 364 -2.16 -15.60 5.35
C MET A 364 -1.14 -16.08 4.31
N TYR A 365 -0.61 -15.17 3.50
CA TYR A 365 0.35 -15.47 2.43
C TYR A 365 1.81 -15.34 2.85
N GLY A 366 2.10 -14.86 4.06
CA GLY A 366 3.47 -14.57 4.51
C GLY A 366 4.10 -13.37 3.81
N ILE A 367 3.28 -12.42 3.35
CA ILE A 367 3.73 -11.20 2.66
C ILE A 367 4.16 -10.15 3.70
N SER A 368 5.28 -9.46 3.46
CA SER A 368 5.69 -8.30 4.26
C SER A 368 4.67 -7.16 4.17
N GLN A 369 4.31 -6.58 5.31
CA GLN A 369 3.48 -5.36 5.39
C GLN A 369 4.19 -4.12 4.85
N HIS A 370 5.52 -4.11 4.94
CA HIS A 370 6.35 -3.04 4.40
C HIS A 370 6.81 -3.40 3.00
N ASP A 371 6.82 -2.40 2.11
CA ASP A 371 7.31 -2.55 0.74
C ASP A 371 8.85 -2.68 0.74
N PRO A 372 9.42 -3.79 0.25
CA PRO A 372 10.86 -4.01 0.27
C PRO A 372 11.65 -2.91 -0.45
N LEU A 373 11.12 -2.37 -1.54
CA LEU A 373 11.72 -1.24 -2.26
C LEU A 373 11.96 -0.03 -1.35
N LEU A 374 10.95 0.35 -0.54
CA LEU A 374 11.04 1.50 0.35
C LEU A 374 12.03 1.24 1.50
N ILE A 375 12.16 0.00 1.95
CA ILE A 375 13.17 -0.40 2.93
C ILE A 375 14.57 -0.22 2.35
N TYR A 376 14.86 -0.74 1.15
CA TYR A 376 16.18 -0.56 0.53
C TYR A 376 16.50 0.90 0.23
N LEU A 377 15.51 1.68 -0.24
CA LEU A 377 15.69 3.11 -0.47
C LEU A 377 15.99 3.85 0.83
N SER A 378 15.26 3.59 1.91
CA SER A 378 15.52 4.24 3.21
C SER A 378 16.90 3.89 3.77
N LEU A 379 17.32 2.63 3.66
CA LEU A 379 18.67 2.19 4.04
C LEU A 379 19.75 2.87 3.17
N GLY A 380 19.59 2.83 1.84
CA GLY A 380 20.56 3.40 0.91
C GLY A 380 20.68 4.93 1.00
N ILE A 381 19.57 5.63 1.23
CA ILE A 381 19.60 7.08 1.45
C ILE A 381 20.29 7.39 2.78
N SER A 382 20.02 6.63 3.84
CA SER A 382 20.62 6.83 5.16
C SER A 382 22.14 6.66 5.14
N THR A 383 22.69 5.73 4.33
CA THR A 383 24.14 5.55 4.20
C THR A 383 24.82 6.68 3.41
N LEU A 384 24.08 7.42 2.60
CA LEU A 384 24.57 8.55 1.81
C LEU A 384 24.29 9.91 2.45
N LYS A 385 23.30 9.99 3.34
CA LYS A 385 22.85 11.23 3.99
C LYS A 385 23.91 11.68 5.00
N THR A 386 24.60 12.76 4.71
CA THR A 386 25.60 13.37 5.60
C THR A 386 25.10 14.70 6.16
N LYS A 387 25.77 15.25 7.17
CA LYS A 387 25.45 16.58 7.71
C LYS A 387 25.62 17.68 6.66
N SER A 388 26.43 17.45 5.63
CA SER A 388 26.52 18.35 4.46
C SER A 388 25.19 18.49 3.72
N CYS A 389 24.29 17.50 3.80
CA CYS A 389 22.95 17.56 3.22
C CYS A 389 21.99 18.49 3.98
N LEU A 390 22.31 18.88 5.23
CA LEU A 390 21.53 19.85 6.03
C LEU A 390 21.90 21.31 5.75
N LEU A 391 23.03 21.53 5.08
CA LEU A 391 23.40 22.86 4.66
C LEU A 391 22.39 23.26 3.59
N ASP A 392 21.33 23.93 4.05
CA ASP A 392 20.28 24.51 3.25
C ASP A 392 20.96 25.18 2.07
N ARG A 393 20.75 24.64 0.86
CA ARG A 393 21.52 25.02 -0.32
C ARG A 393 21.37 26.51 -0.49
N TYR A 394 22.40 27.26 -0.10
CA TYR A 394 22.51 28.70 -0.25
C TYR A 394 21.15 29.41 -0.12
N SER A 395 20.77 29.78 1.10
CA SER A 395 19.86 30.92 1.22
C SER A 395 20.53 32.04 0.41
N PRO A 396 19.92 32.52 -0.71
CA PRO A 396 20.57 33.51 -1.56
C PRO A 396 20.79 34.73 -0.68
N ALA A 397 22.03 34.92 -0.25
CA ALA A 397 22.40 36.17 0.39
C ALA A 397 22.08 37.24 -0.65
N LYS A 398 21.19 38.17 -0.29
CA LYS A 398 20.79 39.28 -1.15
C LYS A 398 22.05 39.95 -1.72
N GLY A 399 22.44 39.60 -2.94
CA GLY A 399 23.71 40.03 -3.54
C GLY A 399 24.25 39.06 -4.59
N ASN A 400 23.92 39.36 -5.85
CA ASN A 400 24.51 38.86 -7.11
C ASN A 400 24.21 37.41 -7.53
N ASP A 401 23.15 37.25 -8.34
CA ASP A 401 22.70 36.01 -8.98
C ASP A 401 23.79 35.23 -9.74
N GLU A 402 24.83 35.90 -10.25
CA GLU A 402 25.91 35.27 -11.04
C GLU A 402 26.90 34.48 -10.17
N ILE A 403 27.18 34.99 -8.97
CA ILE A 403 28.10 34.35 -8.01
C ILE A 403 27.43 33.11 -7.41
N ASP A 404 26.15 33.24 -7.05
CA ASP A 404 25.33 32.13 -6.57
C ASP A 404 25.21 31.02 -7.62
N LYS A 405 24.97 31.40 -8.88
CA LYS A 405 24.98 30.45 -10.01
C LYS A 405 26.34 29.77 -10.17
N PHE A 406 27.45 30.51 -10.09
CA PHE A 406 28.78 29.93 -10.23
C PHE A 406 29.12 28.94 -9.11
N PHE A 407 28.90 29.29 -7.85
CA PHE A 407 29.10 28.37 -6.72
C PHE A 407 28.17 27.17 -6.82
N SER A 408 26.91 27.37 -7.21
CA SER A 408 25.98 26.26 -7.44
C SER A 408 26.45 25.33 -8.57
N ILE A 409 27.12 25.81 -9.61
CA ILE A 409 27.57 24.98 -10.73
C ILE A 409 28.88 24.24 -10.39
N GLU A 410 29.85 24.93 -9.78
CA GLU A 410 31.16 24.35 -9.42
C GLU A 410 31.10 23.45 -8.18
N LEU A 411 30.24 23.75 -7.20
CA LEU A 411 30.13 22.93 -5.99
C LEU A 411 29.13 21.78 -6.14
N ASN A 412 28.16 21.87 -7.06
CA ASN A 412 27.27 20.74 -7.39
C ASN A 412 27.86 19.78 -8.44
N HIS A 413 29.18 19.80 -8.68
CA HIS A 413 29.82 18.82 -9.57
C HIS A 413 29.62 17.36 -9.12
N SER A 414 29.25 17.12 -7.85
CA SER A 414 28.56 15.91 -7.43
C SER A 414 27.07 16.20 -7.23
N LYS A 415 26.22 15.76 -8.17
CA LYS A 415 24.77 15.72 -7.94
C LYS A 415 24.52 14.73 -6.80
N CYS A 416 24.51 15.21 -5.56
CA CYS A 416 24.23 14.38 -4.40
C CYS A 416 22.83 13.78 -4.58
N PRO A 417 22.69 12.44 -4.65
CA PRO A 417 21.40 11.81 -4.90
C PRO A 417 20.42 12.10 -3.77
N VAL A 418 20.90 12.20 -2.52
CA VAL A 418 20.09 12.53 -1.34
C VAL A 418 19.51 13.94 -1.41
N CYS A 419 20.28 14.90 -1.92
CA CYS A 419 19.85 16.30 -1.97
C CYS A 419 19.02 16.62 -3.22
N SER A 420 18.84 15.67 -4.13
CA SER A 420 18.01 15.86 -5.33
C SER A 420 16.56 16.19 -4.94
N PRO A 421 15.83 17.01 -5.72
CA PRO A 421 14.47 17.40 -5.35
C PRO A 421 13.53 16.20 -5.22
N GLU A 422 13.81 15.10 -5.92
CA GLU A 422 13.02 13.87 -5.87
C GLU A 422 13.24 13.10 -4.56
N PHE A 423 14.47 13.05 -4.04
CA PHE A 423 14.81 12.29 -2.83
C PHE A 423 14.85 13.13 -1.55
N ALA A 424 15.02 14.45 -1.63
CA ALA A 424 15.13 15.32 -0.45
C ALA A 424 13.93 15.23 0.51
N PRO A 425 12.66 15.18 0.04
CA PRO A 425 11.51 15.00 0.93
C PRO A 425 11.53 13.67 1.69
N ILE A 426 11.94 12.59 0.99
CA ILE A 426 12.02 11.24 1.56
C ILE A 426 13.21 11.15 2.53
N ALA A 427 14.29 11.86 2.24
CA ALA A 427 15.51 11.86 3.03
C ALA A 427 15.38 12.65 4.34
N ASN A 428 14.43 13.57 4.47
CA ASN A 428 14.36 14.51 5.58
C ASN A 428 14.32 13.81 6.95
N ASP A 429 13.44 12.81 7.08
CA ASP A 429 13.19 12.10 8.34
C ASP A 429 14.16 10.92 8.59
N LEU A 430 15.06 10.64 7.64
CA LEU A 430 16.03 9.54 7.75
C LEU A 430 17.26 9.90 8.60
N PRO A 431 17.91 8.93 9.26
CA PRO A 431 19.13 9.17 10.01
C PRO A 431 20.31 9.55 9.10
N TYR A 432 21.34 10.16 9.70
CA TYR A 432 22.60 10.45 9.02
C TYR A 432 23.53 9.25 9.06
N ALA A 433 24.35 9.11 8.02
CA ALA A 433 25.41 8.11 7.96
C ALA A 433 26.36 8.25 9.15
N HIS A 434 26.61 7.15 9.85
CA HIS A 434 27.55 7.10 10.95
C HIS A 434 28.95 6.76 10.41
N HIS A 435 29.77 7.78 10.20
CA HIS A 435 31.17 7.58 9.84
C HIS A 435 32.00 7.36 11.10
N ILE A 436 32.54 6.14 11.27
CA ILE A 436 33.42 5.80 12.41
C ILE A 436 34.82 6.40 12.23
N GLN A 437 35.23 6.59 10.97
CA GLN A 437 36.53 7.15 10.61
C GLN A 437 36.35 8.51 9.94
N SER A 438 37.08 9.51 10.42
CA SER A 438 37.19 10.82 9.77
C SER A 438 38.06 10.69 8.52
N ASN A 439 37.50 10.92 7.34
CA ASN A 439 38.27 11.03 6.11
C ASN A 439 38.69 12.49 5.91
N LEU A 440 39.97 12.78 6.13
CA LEU A 440 40.58 14.06 5.77
C LEU A 440 41.00 14.05 4.29
N PHE A 441 41.08 15.24 3.71
CA PHE A 441 41.63 15.44 2.37
C PHE A 441 43.13 15.12 2.35
N ASP A 442 43.70 14.94 1.15
CA ASP A 442 45.14 14.72 0.98
C ASP A 442 45.98 15.91 1.50
N ASN A 443 45.43 17.14 1.42
CA ASN A 443 46.12 18.36 1.84
C ASN A 443 45.17 19.26 2.68
N PRO A 444 44.80 18.86 3.90
CA PRO A 444 43.74 19.53 4.65
C PRO A 444 44.27 20.81 5.33
N VAL A 445 43.59 21.93 5.08
CA VAL A 445 43.86 23.23 5.69
C VAL A 445 42.60 23.76 6.36
N MET A 446 42.75 24.30 7.56
CA MET A 446 41.70 24.95 8.32
C MET A 446 41.80 26.47 8.14
N LEU A 447 40.69 27.09 7.76
CA LEU A 447 40.53 28.54 7.69
C LEU A 447 40.29 29.13 9.09
N PRO A 448 40.45 30.46 9.27
CA PRO A 448 40.24 31.12 10.57
C PRO A 448 38.84 30.95 11.18
N ASN A 449 37.82 30.65 10.36
CA ASN A 449 36.47 30.35 10.82
C ASN A 449 36.27 28.89 11.28
N GLY A 450 37.31 28.05 11.19
CA GLY A 450 37.27 26.64 11.56
C GLY A 450 36.84 25.67 10.46
N ASN A 451 36.50 26.16 9.25
CA ASN A 451 36.17 25.29 8.12
C ASN A 451 37.43 24.64 7.55
N ILE A 452 37.35 23.33 7.23
CA ILE A 452 38.47 22.55 6.72
C ILE A 452 38.25 22.18 5.25
N TYR A 453 39.24 22.47 4.41
CA TYR A 453 39.21 22.22 2.97
C TYR A 453 40.50 21.57 2.47
N ASP A 454 40.46 21.01 1.27
CA ASP A 454 41.69 20.65 0.55
C ASP A 454 42.33 21.93 -0.01
N SER A 455 43.59 22.19 0.37
CA SER A 455 44.33 23.38 -0.02
C SER A 455 44.43 23.56 -1.54
N LYS A 456 44.66 22.47 -2.29
CA LYS A 456 44.79 22.53 -3.76
C LYS A 456 43.45 22.87 -4.40
N LYS A 457 42.36 22.28 -3.92
CA LYS A 457 41.00 22.57 -4.41
C LYS A 457 40.58 24.00 -4.11
N LEU A 458 40.90 24.51 -2.92
CA LEU A 458 40.56 25.88 -2.51
C LEU A 458 41.30 26.93 -3.37
N LYS A 459 42.59 26.72 -3.66
CA LYS A 459 43.37 27.56 -4.57
C LYS A 459 42.88 27.49 -6.01
N LEU A 460 42.51 26.29 -6.47
CA LEU A 460 41.90 26.12 -7.79
C LEU A 460 40.58 26.90 -7.90
N LEU A 461 39.74 26.85 -6.88
CA LEU A 461 38.49 27.63 -6.82
C LEU A 461 38.77 29.15 -6.84
N ALA A 462 39.73 29.63 -6.04
CA ALA A 462 40.12 31.04 -6.02
C ALA A 462 40.61 31.55 -7.40
N SER A 463 41.47 30.78 -8.07
CA SER A 463 41.94 31.13 -9.43
C SER A 463 40.82 31.14 -10.49
N LYS A 464 39.84 30.24 -10.37
CA LYS A 464 38.63 30.25 -11.22
C LYS A 464 37.75 31.48 -10.95
N LEU A 465 37.57 31.87 -9.69
CA LEU A 465 36.81 33.06 -9.32
C LEU A 465 37.47 34.35 -9.83
N ALA A 466 38.79 34.46 -9.69
CA ALA A 466 39.57 35.60 -10.18
C ALA A 466 39.55 35.70 -11.71
N SER A 467 39.73 34.58 -12.43
CA SER A 467 39.70 34.58 -13.90
C SER A 467 38.34 34.97 -14.49
N LYS A 468 37.25 34.61 -13.81
CA LYS A 468 35.88 35.02 -14.19
C LYS A 468 35.47 36.39 -13.67
N LYS A 469 36.35 37.12 -12.96
CA LYS A 469 36.08 38.44 -12.35
C LYS A 469 34.86 38.44 -11.41
N LEU A 470 34.57 37.30 -10.78
CA LEU A 470 33.46 37.16 -9.82
C LEU A 470 33.85 37.68 -8.43
N TYR A 471 35.13 37.62 -8.10
CA TYR A 471 35.74 38.21 -6.90
C TYR A 471 37.03 38.92 -7.28
N ASN A 472 37.27 40.08 -6.67
CA ASN A 472 38.57 40.75 -6.71
C ASN A 472 39.44 40.17 -5.59
N LEU A 473 40.34 39.25 -5.96
CA LEU A 473 41.25 38.59 -5.03
C LEU A 473 42.68 39.07 -5.28
N ASP A 474 43.35 39.50 -4.21
CA ASP A 474 44.78 39.79 -4.21
C ASP A 474 45.60 38.49 -4.20
N GLN A 475 46.91 38.59 -4.46
CA GLN A 475 47.81 37.43 -4.40
C GLN A 475 47.77 36.77 -3.01
N GLY A 476 47.43 35.48 -2.97
CA GLY A 476 47.35 34.70 -1.73
C GLY A 476 46.04 34.88 -0.94
N GLN A 477 44.98 35.40 -1.55
CA GLN A 477 43.62 35.38 -0.99
C GLN A 477 42.78 34.24 -1.57
N VAL A 478 41.95 33.62 -0.73
CA VAL A 478 40.94 32.64 -1.11
C VAL A 478 39.59 33.04 -0.57
N VAL A 479 38.52 32.59 -1.25
CA VAL A 479 37.15 32.73 -0.76
C VAL A 479 36.72 31.40 -0.14
N ASP A 480 36.14 31.45 1.05
CA ASP A 480 35.47 30.28 1.61
C ASP A 480 34.10 30.06 0.91
N PRO A 481 33.87 28.88 0.33
CA PRO A 481 32.61 28.56 -0.35
C PRO A 481 31.35 28.59 0.53
N ILE A 482 31.48 28.45 1.86
CA ILE A 482 30.36 28.36 2.81
C ILE A 482 29.99 29.74 3.35
N ASP A 483 30.95 30.45 3.95
CA ASP A 483 30.67 31.75 4.60
C ASP A 483 30.88 32.97 3.69
N ARG A 484 31.45 32.75 2.49
CA ARG A 484 31.72 33.75 1.44
C ARG A 484 32.73 34.84 1.82
N ASN A 485 33.44 34.66 2.92
CA ASN A 485 34.48 35.58 3.37
C ASN A 485 35.81 35.30 2.65
N VAL A 486 36.65 36.35 2.58
CA VAL A 486 37.99 36.27 1.99
C VAL A 486 39.02 36.07 3.09
N TYR A 487 39.90 35.09 2.92
CA TYR A 487 40.97 34.74 3.86
C TYR A 487 42.32 34.72 3.16
N TYR A 488 43.39 35.04 3.89
CA TYR A 488 44.75 34.93 3.35
C TYR A 488 45.33 33.55 3.61
N GLU A 489 46.12 33.05 2.65
CA GLU A 489 46.81 31.76 2.76
C GLU A 489 47.75 31.67 3.97
N LYS A 490 48.29 32.80 4.43
CA LYS A 490 49.15 32.88 5.61
C LYS A 490 48.43 32.52 6.93
N ASP A 491 47.10 32.64 6.94
CA ASP A 491 46.28 32.40 8.12
C ASP A 491 45.77 30.95 8.18
N PHE A 492 46.16 30.10 7.24
CA PHE A 492 45.73 28.70 7.20
C PHE A 492 46.51 27.85 8.19
N VAL A 493 45.81 26.94 8.86
CA VAL A 493 46.42 25.93 9.73
C VAL A 493 46.36 24.57 9.04
N THR A 494 47.52 23.96 8.77
CA THR A 494 47.57 22.59 8.24
C THR A 494 47.08 21.61 9.30
N MET A 495 46.09 20.79 8.94
CA MET A 495 45.53 19.80 9.84
C MET A 495 46.19 18.44 9.62
N TYR A 496 46.28 17.63 10.68
CA TYR A 496 46.74 16.24 10.59
C TYR A 496 45.68 15.32 11.21
N PRO A 497 45.45 14.13 10.65
CA PRO A 497 44.58 13.15 11.28
C PRO A 497 45.16 12.78 12.65
N THR A 498 44.36 12.94 13.70
CA THR A 498 44.68 12.53 15.08
C THR A 498 44.25 11.11 15.36
#